data_AF-A0A1L5BRH9-F1
#
_entry.id   AF-A0A1L5BRH9-F1
#
_cell.length_a   1.000
_cell.length_b   1.000
_cell.length_c   1.000
_cell.angle_alpha   90.00
_cell.angle_beta   90.00
_cell.angle_gamma   90.00
#
_symmetry.space_group_name_H-M   'P 1'
#
loop_
_entity.id
_entity.type
_entity.pdbx_description
1 polymer ?
#
loop_
_entity_poly.entity_id
_entity_poly.type
_entity_poly.pdbx_seq_one_letter_code
_entity_poly.pdbx_strand_id
1 'polypeptide(L)'
;MDLEQLLKNIDAFKARLDTLESELAAKNIELERVTTNRDSILKEKRALEGRESESEFDRRLRESAMPSHINHGEIRLSREQARSGQAYREAKAQAEKLGVPLRIVDEHAPAPQQGRRSSPVKYVKDADAGVLYVNADMISRHGQARCRQIAAEQGASTVRAFRSVEDLPAPMQQAHAQAMADRSNLLGGE
;
A
#
# COMPACT_ATOMS: atom_id res chain seq x y z
N MET A 1 37.99 68.50 20.16
CA MET A 1 36.79 67.74 19.77
C MET A 1 35.63 68.34 20.53
N ASP A 2 34.60 68.81 19.81
CA ASP A 2 33.51 69.58 20.41
C ASP A 2 32.47 68.66 21.09
N LEU A 3 31.83 69.13 22.15
CA LEU A 3 30.84 68.38 22.94
C LEU A 3 29.63 68.00 22.07
N GLU A 4 29.21 68.90 21.16
CA GLU A 4 28.13 68.63 20.21
C GLU A 4 28.46 67.49 19.25
N GLN A 5 29.72 67.39 18.81
CA GLN A 5 30.16 66.32 17.93
C GLN A 5 30.14 64.96 18.66
N LEU A 6 30.51 64.95 19.95
CA LEU A 6 30.42 63.76 20.80
C LEU A 6 28.97 63.29 20.98
N LEU A 7 28.04 64.22 21.23
CA LEU A 7 26.61 63.89 21.37
C LEU A 7 26.03 63.31 20.08
N LYS A 8 26.32 63.92 18.92
CA LYS A 8 25.90 63.38 17.61
C LYS A 8 26.44 61.97 17.36
N ASN A 9 27.68 61.71 17.73
CA ASN A 9 28.27 60.39 17.59
C ASN A 9 27.60 59.37 18.51
N ILE A 10 27.28 59.74 19.76
CA ILE A 10 26.56 58.87 20.70
C ILE A 10 25.18 58.49 20.16
N ASP A 11 24.43 59.45 19.64
CA ASP A 11 23.10 59.19 19.08
C ASP A 11 23.17 58.32 17.82
N ALA A 12 24.18 58.55 16.95
CA ALA A 12 24.43 57.70 15.79
C ALA A 12 24.81 56.27 16.20
N PHE A 13 25.61 56.10 17.25
CA PHE A 13 25.95 54.78 17.78
C PHE A 13 24.74 54.07 18.40
N LYS A 14 23.87 54.78 19.11
CA LYS A 14 22.61 54.23 19.63
C LYS A 14 21.69 53.75 18.52
N ALA A 15 21.46 54.58 17.51
CA ALA A 15 20.63 54.19 16.36
C ALA A 15 21.18 52.95 15.64
N ARG A 16 22.52 52.84 15.56
CA ARG A 16 23.18 51.66 14.99
C ARG A 16 23.04 50.42 15.88
N LEU A 17 23.11 50.57 17.20
CA LEU A 17 22.86 49.48 18.15
C LEU A 17 21.42 48.96 18.01
N ASP A 18 20.43 49.84 18.01
CA ASP A 18 19.02 49.45 17.85
C ASP A 18 18.78 48.70 16.53
N THR A 19 19.43 49.15 15.45
CA THR A 19 19.37 48.49 14.14
C THR A 19 19.98 47.09 14.21
N LEU A 20 21.19 46.96 14.79
CA LEU A 20 21.86 45.67 14.93
C LEU A 20 21.09 44.70 15.83
N GLU A 21 20.46 45.17 16.90
CA GLU A 21 19.60 44.36 17.76
C GLU A 21 18.37 43.83 17.00
N SER A 22 17.76 44.67 16.17
CA SER A 22 16.63 44.25 15.32
C SER A 22 17.04 43.22 14.27
N GLU A 23 18.22 43.38 13.66
CA GLU A 23 18.78 42.43 12.71
C GLU A 23 19.12 41.09 13.38
N LEU A 24 19.69 41.13 14.58
CA LEU A 24 20.02 39.95 15.36
C LEU A 24 18.75 39.17 15.74
N ALA A 25 17.70 39.89 16.17
CA ALA A 25 16.39 39.28 16.44
C ALA A 25 15.79 38.61 15.19
N ALA A 26 15.84 39.28 14.04
CA ALA A 26 15.36 38.73 12.77
C ALA A 26 16.17 37.49 12.35
N LYS A 27 17.50 37.53 12.51
CA LYS A 27 18.37 36.39 12.22
C LYS A 27 18.16 35.21 13.15
N ASN A 28 17.86 35.44 14.43
CA ASN A 28 17.52 34.36 15.36
C ASN A 28 16.22 33.65 14.96
N ILE A 29 15.19 34.39 14.53
CA ILE A 29 13.94 33.81 14.03
C ILE A 29 14.20 32.98 12.76
N GLU A 30 15.03 33.49 11.85
CA GLU A 30 15.43 32.75 10.63
C GLU A 30 16.18 31.47 10.99
N LEU A 31 17.10 31.53 11.96
CA LEU A 31 17.87 30.38 12.43
C LEU A 31 16.97 29.32 13.05
N GLU A 32 15.99 29.70 13.88
CA GLU A 32 15.00 28.78 14.46
C GLU A 32 14.14 28.06 13.38
N ARG A 33 13.77 28.78 12.32
CA ARG A 33 13.04 28.18 11.18
C ARG A 33 13.92 27.16 10.46
N VAL A 34 15.18 27.50 10.21
CA VAL A 34 16.14 26.60 9.54
C VAL A 34 16.43 25.37 10.41
N THR A 35 16.57 25.52 11.73
CA THR A 35 16.77 24.37 12.62
C THR A 35 15.55 23.46 12.66
N THR A 36 14.35 24.03 12.71
CA THR A 36 13.10 23.25 12.67
C THR A 36 12.97 22.48 11.35
N ASN A 37 13.27 23.13 10.23
CA ASN A 37 13.28 22.48 8.91
C ASN A 37 14.34 21.38 8.83
N ARG A 38 15.56 21.64 9.33
CA ARG A 38 16.63 20.65 9.41
C ARG A 38 16.19 19.42 10.20
N ASP A 39 15.55 19.61 11.35
CA ASP A 39 15.08 18.51 12.19
C ASP A 39 13.97 17.71 11.53
N SER A 40 13.06 18.36 10.81
CA SER A 40 12.03 17.71 10.01
C SER A 40 12.66 16.84 8.91
N ILE A 41 13.60 17.40 8.14
CA ILE A 41 14.32 16.69 7.08
C ILE A 41 15.12 15.51 7.65
N LEU A 42 15.77 15.68 8.80
CA LEU A 42 16.52 14.59 9.43
C LEU A 42 15.59 13.48 9.95
N LYS A 43 14.40 13.81 10.46
CA LYS A 43 13.39 12.81 10.83
C LYS A 43 12.89 12.05 9.61
N GLU A 44 12.58 12.75 8.51
CA GLU A 44 12.15 12.12 7.26
C GLU A 44 13.25 11.25 6.67
N LYS A 45 14.49 11.75 6.62
CA LYS A 45 15.67 10.98 6.18
C LYS A 45 15.85 9.71 7.00
N ARG A 46 15.75 9.77 8.34
CA ARG A 46 15.81 8.57 9.19
C ARG A 46 14.67 7.60 8.92
N ALA A 47 13.46 8.10 8.64
CA ALA A 47 12.33 7.25 8.29
C ALA A 47 12.52 6.58 6.92
N LEU A 48 13.12 7.28 5.97
CA LEU A 48 13.49 6.74 4.66
C LEU A 48 14.65 5.75 4.77
N GLU A 49 15.72 6.06 5.50
CA GLU A 49 16.83 5.13 5.76
C GLU A 49 16.38 3.90 6.56
N GLY A 50 15.44 4.05 7.49
CA GLY A 50 14.79 2.91 8.16
C GLY A 50 14.04 2.01 7.19
N ARG A 51 13.31 2.60 6.23
CA ARG A 51 12.61 1.87 5.16
C ARG A 51 13.55 1.29 4.10
N GLU A 52 14.65 1.97 3.79
CA GLU A 52 15.68 1.51 2.85
C GLU A 52 16.52 0.39 3.46
N SER A 53 16.82 0.44 4.75
CA SER A 53 17.50 -0.67 5.44
C SER A 53 16.60 -1.88 5.64
N GLU A 54 15.31 -1.72 5.98
CA GLU A 54 14.36 -2.85 5.92
C GLU A 54 14.21 -3.38 4.49
N SER A 55 14.14 -2.53 3.47
CA SER A 55 13.91 -2.99 2.09
C SER A 55 15.15 -3.54 1.37
N GLU A 56 16.35 -3.01 1.60
CA GLU A 56 17.59 -3.49 0.97
C GLU A 56 18.25 -4.61 1.77
N PHE A 57 18.18 -4.60 3.10
CA PHE A 57 18.58 -5.76 3.90
C PHE A 57 17.61 -6.91 3.65
N ASP A 58 16.28 -6.70 3.66
CA ASP A 58 15.35 -7.77 3.25
C ASP A 58 15.57 -8.20 1.80
N ARG A 59 15.88 -7.28 0.88
CA ARG A 59 16.14 -7.65 -0.52
C ARG A 59 17.43 -8.45 -0.66
N ARG A 60 18.51 -8.09 0.04
CA ARG A 60 19.77 -8.85 0.05
C ARG A 60 19.66 -10.16 0.84
N LEU A 61 18.85 -10.22 1.90
CA LEU A 61 18.54 -11.46 2.61
C LEU A 61 17.68 -12.39 1.74
N ARG A 62 16.73 -11.84 0.96
CA ARG A 62 15.93 -12.57 -0.05
C ARG A 62 16.78 -13.05 -1.23
N GLU A 63 17.83 -12.32 -1.60
CA GLU A 63 18.72 -12.68 -2.72
C GLU A 63 19.89 -13.60 -2.31
N SER A 64 20.32 -13.59 -1.03
CA SER A 64 21.50 -14.37 -0.56
C SER A 64 21.17 -15.57 0.34
N ALA A 65 19.99 -15.64 0.94
CA ALA A 65 19.54 -16.84 1.63
C ALA A 65 18.72 -17.72 0.67
N MET A 66 19.19 -18.95 0.51
CA MET A 66 18.57 -20.10 -0.18
C MET A 66 17.04 -20.03 -0.35
N PRO A 67 16.49 -20.53 -1.47
CA PRO A 67 15.09 -20.34 -1.88
C PRO A 67 14.13 -21.14 -0.97
N SER A 68 13.76 -20.55 0.15
CA SER A 68 12.58 -20.93 0.92
C SER A 68 11.73 -19.68 1.12
N HIS A 69 10.77 -19.49 0.22
CA HIS A 69 9.87 -18.34 0.20
C HIS A 69 8.93 -18.35 1.41
N ILE A 70 9.36 -17.77 2.53
CA ILE A 70 8.46 -17.37 3.61
C ILE A 70 7.83 -16.04 3.18
N ASN A 71 6.66 -16.12 2.54
CA ASN A 71 5.84 -14.96 2.22
C ASN A 71 4.53 -15.07 3.01
N HIS A 72 4.22 -14.06 3.81
CA HIS A 72 2.94 -13.89 4.51
C HIS A 72 2.55 -15.02 5.48
N GLY A 73 3.42 -15.31 6.44
CA GLY A 73 3.04 -16.20 7.55
C GLY A 73 2.74 -17.63 7.10
N GLU A 74 3.43 -18.13 6.08
CA GLU A 74 3.43 -19.52 5.65
C GLU A 74 4.81 -19.88 5.10
N ILE A 75 5.26 -21.12 5.32
CA ILE A 75 6.47 -21.65 4.70
C ILE A 75 6.07 -22.25 3.36
N ARG A 76 6.81 -21.92 2.30
CA ARG A 76 6.57 -22.50 0.97
C ARG A 76 7.70 -23.41 0.57
N LEU A 77 7.33 -24.56 0.01
CA LEU A 77 8.24 -25.55 -0.52
C LEU A 77 7.86 -25.82 -1.98
N SER A 78 8.82 -25.88 -2.89
CA SER A 78 8.48 -26.24 -4.27
C SER A 78 8.04 -27.71 -4.34
N ARG A 79 7.28 -28.10 -5.37
CA ARG A 79 6.84 -29.49 -5.55
C ARG A 79 8.00 -30.47 -5.68
N GLU A 80 9.10 -30.03 -6.29
CA GLU A 80 10.31 -30.85 -6.46
C GLU A 80 11.06 -31.01 -5.13
N GLN A 81 11.16 -29.93 -4.35
CA GLN A 81 11.73 -29.98 -3.00
C GLN A 81 10.86 -30.82 -2.06
N ALA A 82 9.54 -30.78 -2.20
CA ALA A 82 8.61 -31.61 -1.44
C ALA A 82 8.75 -33.11 -1.74
N ARG A 83 9.29 -33.48 -2.90
CA ARG A 83 9.62 -34.90 -3.21
C ARG A 83 10.85 -35.38 -2.45
N SER A 84 11.73 -34.48 -2.00
CA SER A 84 12.81 -34.82 -1.08
C SER A 84 12.27 -34.95 0.35
N GLY A 85 12.23 -36.18 0.86
CA GLY A 85 11.71 -36.45 2.21
C GLY A 85 12.49 -35.77 3.34
N GLN A 86 13.72 -35.30 3.12
CA GLN A 86 14.47 -34.50 4.10
C GLN A 86 14.00 -33.04 4.08
N ALA A 87 13.96 -32.41 2.90
CA ALA A 87 13.54 -31.01 2.76
C ALA A 87 12.11 -30.77 3.27
N TYR A 88 11.19 -31.74 3.03
CA TYR A 88 9.83 -31.65 3.58
C TYR A 88 9.79 -31.70 5.11
N ARG A 89 10.59 -32.58 5.74
CA ARG A 89 10.63 -32.71 7.21
C ARG A 89 11.18 -31.45 7.87
N GLU A 90 12.23 -30.87 7.30
CA GLU A 90 12.83 -29.63 7.79
C GLU A 90 11.86 -28.45 7.64
N ALA A 91 11.24 -28.31 6.47
CA ALA A 91 10.26 -27.24 6.24
C ALA A 91 9.01 -27.38 7.13
N LYS A 92 8.56 -28.62 7.40
CA LYS A 92 7.46 -28.88 8.33
C LYS A 92 7.83 -28.53 9.78
N ALA A 93 9.02 -28.90 10.23
CA ALA A 93 9.50 -28.55 11.56
C ALA A 93 9.66 -27.04 11.75
N GLN A 94 10.13 -26.33 10.71
CA GLN A 94 10.20 -24.87 10.72
C GLN A 94 8.80 -24.24 10.76
N ALA A 95 7.84 -24.78 10.01
CA ALA A 95 6.47 -24.26 9.93
C ALA A 95 5.77 -24.38 11.29
N GLU A 96 5.95 -25.53 11.95
CA GLU A 96 5.43 -25.80 13.29
C GLU A 96 6.08 -24.89 14.34
N LYS A 97 7.40 -24.71 14.29
CA LYS A 97 8.13 -23.81 15.21
C LYS A 97 7.66 -22.36 15.09
N LEU A 98 7.29 -21.93 13.89
CA LEU A 98 6.83 -20.57 13.61
C LEU A 98 5.30 -20.42 13.73
N GLY A 99 4.55 -21.50 13.98
CA GLY A 99 3.09 -21.47 14.08
C GLY A 99 2.39 -21.10 12.77
N VAL A 100 3.03 -21.37 11.64
CA VAL A 100 2.57 -20.97 10.31
C VAL A 100 2.33 -22.20 9.42
N PRO A 101 1.34 -22.20 8.52
CA PRO A 101 1.11 -23.33 7.63
C PRO A 101 2.24 -23.54 6.61
N LEU A 102 2.52 -24.80 6.26
CA LEU A 102 3.41 -25.18 5.15
C LEU A 102 2.58 -25.35 3.88
N ARG A 103 2.94 -24.67 2.79
CA ARG A 103 2.32 -24.82 1.46
C ARG A 103 3.31 -25.34 0.43
N ILE A 104 2.87 -26.29 -0.37
CA ILE A 104 3.63 -26.76 -1.53
C ILE A 104 3.18 -25.92 -2.74
N VAL A 105 4.10 -25.17 -3.33
CA VAL A 105 3.84 -24.31 -4.50
C VAL A 105 4.48 -24.95 -5.72
N ASP A 106 3.75 -24.96 -6.84
CA ASP A 106 4.28 -25.43 -8.12
C ASP A 106 4.83 -24.21 -8.87
N GLU A 107 6.16 -24.10 -9.00
CA GLU A 107 6.82 -23.00 -9.73
C GLU A 107 6.55 -23.04 -11.24
N HIS A 108 6.07 -24.18 -11.74
CA HIS A 108 5.60 -24.34 -13.12
C HIS A 108 4.08 -24.19 -13.27
N ALA A 109 3.36 -23.80 -12.21
CA ALA A 109 2.01 -23.30 -12.40
C ALA A 109 2.09 -22.02 -13.25
N PRO A 110 1.23 -21.85 -14.28
CA PRO A 110 1.18 -20.59 -15.00
C PRO A 110 1.00 -19.47 -13.97
N ALA A 111 1.87 -18.46 -14.03
CA ALA A 111 1.80 -17.30 -13.14
C ALA A 111 0.34 -16.83 -13.08
N PRO A 112 -0.19 -16.45 -11.89
CA PRO A 112 -1.50 -15.83 -11.84
C PRO A 112 -1.46 -14.69 -12.85
N GLN A 113 -2.37 -14.69 -13.83
CA GLN A 113 -2.37 -13.75 -14.96
C GLN A 113 -2.46 -12.30 -14.44
N GLN A 114 -1.32 -11.75 -14.03
CA GLN A 114 -1.11 -10.38 -13.63
C GLN A 114 -1.16 -9.56 -14.91
N GLY A 115 -2.38 -9.21 -15.33
CA GLY A 115 -2.59 -8.48 -16.58
C GLY A 115 -4.02 -8.49 -17.08
N ARG A 116 -4.87 -9.44 -16.66
CA ARG A 116 -6.31 -9.30 -16.93
C ARG A 116 -6.85 -8.19 -16.03
N ARG A 117 -7.16 -7.05 -16.65
CA ARG A 117 -7.83 -5.91 -16.01
C ARG A 117 -9.11 -6.42 -15.37
N SER A 118 -9.07 -6.62 -14.06
CA SER A 118 -10.27 -6.93 -13.28
C SER A 118 -11.27 -5.82 -13.51
N SER A 119 -12.52 -6.21 -13.76
CA SER A 119 -13.57 -5.22 -13.97
C SER A 119 -13.75 -4.36 -12.70
N PRO A 120 -13.96 -3.05 -12.80
CA PRO A 120 -14.23 -2.25 -11.62
C PRO A 120 -15.64 -2.49 -11.04
N VAL A 121 -16.53 -3.18 -11.76
CA VAL A 121 -17.88 -3.54 -11.29
C VAL A 121 -17.77 -4.63 -10.23
N LYS A 122 -18.38 -4.38 -9.06
CA LYS A 122 -18.31 -5.28 -7.89
C LYS A 122 -19.31 -6.44 -8.01
N TYR A 123 -20.51 -6.15 -8.49
CA TYR A 123 -21.65 -7.07 -8.52
C TYR A 123 -22.49 -6.87 -9.78
N VAL A 124 -23.01 -7.97 -10.32
CA VAL A 124 -24.05 -7.97 -11.36
C VAL A 124 -25.12 -8.95 -10.93
N LYS A 125 -26.36 -8.48 -10.78
CA LYS A 125 -27.48 -9.30 -10.33
C LYS A 125 -28.24 -9.85 -11.53
N ASP A 126 -28.42 -11.16 -11.54
CA ASP A 126 -29.32 -11.87 -12.45
C ASP A 126 -30.59 -12.21 -11.67
N ALA A 127 -31.64 -11.41 -11.87
CA ALA A 127 -32.92 -11.60 -11.19
C ALA A 127 -33.66 -12.86 -11.68
N ASP A 128 -33.51 -13.21 -12.96
CA ASP A 128 -34.22 -14.33 -13.57
C ASP A 128 -33.66 -15.67 -13.10
N ALA A 129 -32.33 -15.75 -12.97
CA ALA A 129 -31.66 -16.96 -12.47
C ALA A 129 -31.46 -16.97 -10.93
N GLY A 130 -31.74 -15.86 -10.24
CA GLY A 130 -31.50 -15.71 -8.80
C GLY A 130 -30.01 -15.81 -8.44
N VAL A 131 -29.12 -15.36 -9.32
CA VAL A 131 -27.66 -15.45 -9.18
C VAL A 131 -27.07 -14.05 -8.98
N LEU A 132 -26.22 -13.90 -7.96
CA LEU A 132 -25.35 -12.73 -7.85
C LEU A 132 -23.98 -13.07 -8.42
N TYR A 133 -23.65 -12.45 -9.55
CA TYR A 133 -22.30 -12.49 -10.08
C TYR A 133 -21.44 -11.49 -9.31
N VAL A 134 -20.45 -11.98 -8.59
CA VAL A 134 -19.55 -11.21 -7.76
C VAL A 134 -18.17 -11.19 -8.39
N ASN A 135 -17.52 -10.04 -8.44
CA ASN A 135 -16.16 -9.96 -8.94
C ASN A 135 -15.22 -10.81 -8.06
N ALA A 136 -14.34 -11.60 -8.68
CA ALA A 136 -13.37 -12.44 -7.98
C ALA A 136 -12.47 -11.66 -7.00
N ASP A 137 -12.20 -10.38 -7.27
CA ASP A 137 -11.47 -9.51 -6.34
C ASP A 137 -12.27 -9.24 -5.06
N MET A 138 -13.60 -9.12 -5.15
CA MET A 138 -14.47 -8.95 -3.98
C MET A 138 -14.48 -10.21 -3.12
N ILE A 139 -14.46 -11.38 -3.74
CA ILE A 139 -14.34 -12.66 -3.02
C ILE A 139 -12.98 -12.76 -2.34
N SER A 140 -11.91 -12.34 -3.01
CA SER A 140 -10.56 -12.37 -2.44
C SER A 140 -10.40 -11.40 -1.26
N ARG A 141 -11.05 -10.23 -1.31
CA ARG A 141 -10.97 -9.20 -0.24
C ARG A 141 -11.87 -9.49 0.96
N HIS A 142 -13.07 -10.01 0.74
CA HIS A 142 -14.09 -10.14 1.79
C HIS A 142 -14.41 -11.60 2.16
N GLY A 143 -13.93 -12.57 1.39
CA GLY A 143 -14.21 -13.98 1.57
C GLY A 143 -15.57 -14.40 1.03
N GLN A 144 -15.67 -15.69 0.67
CA GLN A 144 -16.88 -16.25 0.05
C GLN A 144 -18.12 -16.20 0.98
N ALA A 145 -17.92 -16.32 2.29
CA ALA A 145 -19.00 -16.24 3.27
C ALA A 145 -19.69 -14.86 3.27
N ARG A 146 -18.89 -13.77 3.23
CA ARG A 146 -19.43 -12.41 3.18
C ARG A 146 -20.17 -12.15 1.86
N CYS A 147 -19.65 -12.63 0.74
CA CYS A 147 -20.33 -12.52 -0.55
C CYS A 147 -21.69 -13.25 -0.57
N ARG A 148 -21.81 -14.40 0.12
CA ARG A 148 -23.09 -15.10 0.26
C ARG A 148 -24.10 -14.32 1.09
N GLN A 149 -23.66 -13.64 2.16
CA GLN A 149 -24.53 -12.75 2.93
C GLN A 149 -25.07 -11.60 2.07
N ILE A 150 -24.20 -10.96 1.30
CA ILE A 150 -24.59 -9.87 0.39
C ILE A 150 -25.56 -10.37 -0.69
N ALA A 151 -25.36 -11.60 -1.21
CA ALA A 151 -26.31 -12.20 -2.13
C ALA A 151 -27.68 -12.40 -1.49
N ALA A 152 -27.74 -12.91 -0.27
CA ALA A 152 -28.99 -13.07 0.47
C ALA A 152 -29.68 -11.71 0.72
N GLU A 153 -28.93 -10.68 1.12
CA GLU A 153 -29.43 -9.31 1.29
C GLU A 153 -29.99 -8.74 -0.02
N GLN A 154 -29.38 -9.08 -1.16
CA GLN A 154 -29.84 -8.67 -2.49
C GLN A 154 -30.92 -9.59 -3.08
N GLY A 155 -31.41 -10.59 -2.33
CA GLY A 155 -32.44 -11.52 -2.79
C GLY A 155 -31.96 -12.51 -3.86
N ALA A 156 -30.66 -12.80 -3.90
CA ALA A 156 -30.08 -13.83 -4.75
C ALA A 156 -29.75 -15.10 -3.94
N SER A 157 -30.12 -16.26 -4.47
CA SER A 157 -29.95 -17.55 -3.81
C SER A 157 -28.55 -18.13 -3.98
N THR A 158 -27.83 -17.71 -5.03
CA THR A 158 -26.51 -18.25 -5.36
C THR A 158 -25.50 -17.15 -5.70
N VAL A 159 -24.22 -17.42 -5.41
CA VAL A 159 -23.10 -16.56 -5.75
C VAL A 159 -22.24 -17.23 -6.81
N ARG A 160 -21.96 -16.52 -7.90
CA ARG A 160 -20.97 -16.93 -8.91
C ARG A 160 -19.86 -15.90 -9.02
N ALA A 161 -18.62 -16.36 -9.11
CA ALA A 161 -17.49 -15.49 -9.32
C ALA A 161 -17.35 -15.16 -10.81
N PHE A 162 -17.06 -13.90 -11.15
CA PHE A 162 -16.59 -13.50 -12.47
C PHE A 162 -15.30 -12.70 -12.36
N ARG A 163 -14.42 -12.77 -13.35
CA ARG A 163 -13.16 -12.01 -13.38
C ARG A 163 -13.19 -10.92 -14.46
N SER A 164 -13.83 -11.23 -15.57
CA SER A 164 -14.01 -10.37 -16.74
C SER A 164 -15.46 -10.39 -17.24
N VAL A 165 -15.82 -9.42 -18.08
CA VAL A 165 -17.15 -9.35 -18.72
C VAL A 165 -17.43 -10.61 -19.55
N GLU A 166 -16.40 -11.17 -20.18
CA GLU A 166 -16.48 -12.42 -20.95
C GLU A 166 -16.95 -13.62 -20.12
N ASP A 167 -16.75 -13.60 -18.79
CA ASP A 167 -17.19 -14.70 -17.91
C ASP A 167 -18.69 -14.60 -17.57
N LEU A 168 -19.33 -13.48 -17.90
CA LEU A 168 -20.75 -13.26 -17.66
C LEU A 168 -21.59 -13.79 -18.83
N PRO A 169 -22.79 -14.34 -18.58
CA PRO A 169 -23.75 -14.63 -19.63
C PRO A 169 -24.07 -13.38 -20.46
N ALA A 170 -24.35 -13.54 -21.76
CA ALA A 170 -24.68 -12.44 -22.67
C ALA A 170 -25.68 -11.38 -22.11
N PRO A 171 -26.81 -11.75 -21.46
CA PRO A 171 -27.71 -10.75 -20.86
C PRO A 171 -27.04 -9.96 -19.72
N MET A 172 -26.14 -10.60 -18.96
CA MET A 172 -25.42 -9.97 -17.85
C MET A 172 -24.24 -9.12 -18.31
N GLN A 173 -23.70 -9.36 -19.51
CA GLN A 173 -22.70 -8.47 -20.12
C GLN A 173 -23.28 -7.09 -20.40
N GLN A 174 -24.55 -7.03 -20.84
CA GLN A 174 -25.26 -5.77 -21.03
C GLN A 174 -25.55 -5.07 -19.69
N ALA A 175 -26.03 -5.81 -18.69
CA ALA A 175 -26.24 -5.27 -17.34
C ALA A 175 -24.93 -4.75 -16.71
N HIS A 176 -23.81 -5.43 -16.97
CA HIS A 176 -22.47 -5.00 -16.57
C HIS A 176 -22.06 -3.70 -17.25
N ALA A 177 -22.26 -3.59 -18.58
CA ALA A 177 -21.98 -2.37 -19.33
C ALA A 177 -22.80 -1.18 -18.82
N GLN A 178 -24.08 -1.41 -18.47
CA GLN A 178 -24.92 -0.39 -17.85
C GLN A 178 -24.37 0.05 -16.48
N ALA A 179 -23.99 -0.90 -15.62
CA ALA A 179 -23.39 -0.59 -14.32
C ALA A 179 -22.05 0.16 -14.44
N MET A 180 -21.28 -0.06 -15.50
CA MET A 180 -20.08 0.71 -15.83
C MET A 180 -20.43 2.15 -16.22
N ALA A 181 -21.45 2.34 -17.06
CA ALA A 181 -21.90 3.66 -17.52
C ALA A 181 -22.45 4.51 -16.36
N ASP A 182 -23.31 3.94 -15.52
CA ASP A 182 -23.88 4.62 -14.35
C ASP A 182 -22.79 5.11 -13.39
N ARG A 183 -21.75 4.30 -13.20
CA ARG A 183 -20.59 4.68 -12.38
C ARG A 183 -19.75 5.78 -13.00
N SER A 184 -19.58 5.78 -14.33
CA SER A 184 -18.84 6.84 -15.02
C SER A 184 -19.56 8.18 -14.90
N ASN A 185 -20.89 8.19 -14.95
CA ASN A 185 -21.70 9.40 -14.78
C ASN A 185 -21.64 9.96 -13.34
N LEU A 186 -21.51 9.09 -12.34
CA LEU A 186 -21.33 9.47 -10.93
C LEU A 186 -19.95 10.09 -10.61
N LEU A 187 -18.94 9.87 -11.45
CA LEU A 187 -17.56 10.35 -11.25
C LEU A 187 -17.16 11.48 -12.21
N GLY A 188 -18.01 11.82 -13.20
CA GLY A 188 -17.76 12.84 -14.22
C GLY A 188 -18.58 14.11 -14.07
N GLY A 189 -19.17 14.36 -12.90
CA GLY A 189 -19.85 15.60 -12.56
C GLY A 189 -18.96 16.54 -11.76
N GLU A 190 -17.86 16.99 -12.35
CA GLU A 190 -17.06 18.15 -11.92
C GLU A 190 -16.72 19.02 -13.13
#